data_AF-A0A3E0AIG4-F1
#
_entry.id   AF-A0A3E0AIG4-F1
#
_cell.length_a   1.000
_cell.length_b   1.000
_cell.length_c   1.000
_cell.angle_alpha   90.00
_cell.angle_beta   90.00
_cell.angle_gamma   90.00
#
_symmetry.space_group_name_H-M   'P 1'
#
loop_
_entity.id
_entity.type
_entity.pdbx_description
1 polymer ?
#
loop_
_entity_poly.entity_id
_entity_poly.type
_entity_poly.pdbx_seq_one_letter_code
_entity_poly.pdbx_strand_id
1 'polypeptide(L)'
;MNEQLIISAIVLVWLAVCAVRDWKSGEVSNWLTIPAMVLGMAYAVYMGRERLILVAAALAGLTLLYVLGSLGGADVKVLVALAGLWPAAMLAALLVQGIWGGVVLIKHGKGAEFRAIPAYALGAALSIVLFFGG
;
A
#
# COMPACT_ATOMS: atom_id res chain seq x y z
N MET A 1 10.90 -19.32 2.23
CA MET A 1 11.78 -18.21 1.78
C MET A 1 11.53 -17.86 0.31
N ASN A 2 11.53 -18.82 -0.61
CA ASN A 2 11.34 -18.56 -2.05
C ASN A 2 9.97 -17.97 -2.43
N GLU A 3 8.87 -18.47 -1.84
CA GLU A 3 7.51 -17.99 -2.13
C GLU A 3 7.35 -16.50 -1.78
N GLN A 4 7.79 -16.10 -0.59
CA GLN A 4 7.70 -14.71 -0.16
C GLN A 4 8.54 -13.77 -1.02
N LEU A 5 9.74 -14.19 -1.46
CA LEU A 5 10.56 -13.42 -2.40
C LEU A 5 9.85 -13.21 -3.74
N ILE A 6 9.18 -14.24 -4.27
CA ILE A 6 8.41 -14.15 -5.51
C ILE A 6 7.24 -13.19 -5.34
N ILE A 7 6.48 -13.30 -4.26
CA ILE A 7 5.37 -12.38 -3.95
C ILE A 7 5.88 -10.94 -3.84
N SER A 8 6.97 -10.71 -3.10
CA SER A 8 7.58 -9.40 -2.94
C SER A 8 8.04 -8.81 -4.27
N ALA A 9 8.64 -9.59 -5.15
CA ALA A 9 9.05 -9.14 -6.49
C ALA A 9 7.85 -8.77 -7.36
N ILE A 10 6.81 -9.60 -7.39
CA ILE A 10 5.57 -9.33 -8.14
C ILE A 10 4.89 -8.06 -7.62
N VAL A 11 4.78 -7.93 -6.30
CA VAL A 11 4.18 -6.76 -5.63
C VAL A 11 4.98 -5.49 -5.97
N LEU A 12 6.31 -5.54 -5.98
CA LEU A 12 7.13 -4.38 -6.35
C LEU A 12 6.94 -3.97 -7.81
N VAL A 13 6.89 -4.92 -8.74
CA VAL A 13 6.59 -4.62 -10.15
C VAL A 13 5.21 -3.99 -10.27
N TRP A 14 4.21 -4.55 -9.60
CA TRP A 14 2.84 -4.00 -9.60
C TRP A 14 2.78 -2.60 -8.98
N LEU A 15 3.43 -2.37 -7.84
CA LEU A 15 3.53 -1.05 -7.20
C LEU A 15 4.26 -0.04 -8.08
N ALA A 16 5.31 -0.45 -8.80
CA ALA A 16 5.99 0.42 -9.75
C ALA A 16 5.06 0.84 -10.89
N VAL A 17 4.26 -0.08 -11.45
CA VAL A 17 3.24 0.26 -12.46
C VAL A 17 2.20 1.22 -11.88
N CYS A 18 1.73 0.98 -10.66
CA CYS A 18 0.79 1.87 -9.99
C CYS A 18 1.40 3.26 -9.75
N ALA A 19 2.65 3.34 -9.30
CA ALA A 19 3.36 4.58 -9.03
C ALA A 19 3.58 5.40 -10.31
N VAL A 20 3.92 4.75 -11.43
CA VAL A 20 4.05 5.42 -12.74
C VAL A 20 2.71 5.97 -13.22
N ARG A 21 1.60 5.25 -13.00
CA ARG A 21 0.25 5.73 -13.32
C ARG A 21 -0.13 6.92 -12.44
N ASP A 22 0.02 6.79 -11.13
CA ASP A 22 -0.24 7.83 -10.14
C ASP A 22 0.56 9.11 -10.46
N TRP A 23 1.83 8.97 -10.87
CA TRP A 23 2.65 10.11 -11.27
C TRP A 23 2.20 10.79 -12.58
N LYS A 24 1.60 10.06 -13.50
CA LYS A 24 1.19 10.62 -14.80
C LYS A 24 -0.20 11.22 -14.75
N SER A 25 -1.15 10.54 -14.12
CA SER A 25 -2.56 10.90 -14.13
C SER A 25 -3.11 11.37 -12.79
N GLY A 26 -2.37 11.23 -11.67
CA GLY A 26 -2.91 11.46 -10.33
C GLY A 26 -3.99 10.43 -9.92
N GLU A 27 -4.22 9.44 -10.77
CA GLU A 27 -5.25 8.42 -10.62
C GLU A 27 -4.67 7.07 -11.02
N VAL A 28 -5.11 6.01 -10.29
CA VAL A 28 -4.80 4.63 -10.62
C VAL A 28 -6.09 3.86 -10.89
N SER A 29 -6.13 3.19 -12.03
CA SER A 29 -7.32 2.46 -12.48
C SER A 29 -7.78 1.41 -11.47
N ASN A 30 -9.10 1.36 -11.27
CA ASN A 30 -9.75 0.33 -10.46
C ASN A 30 -9.47 -1.09 -10.99
N TRP A 31 -9.26 -1.23 -12.31
CA TRP A 31 -8.87 -2.51 -12.92
C TRP A 31 -7.50 -3.00 -12.46
N LEU A 32 -6.64 -2.11 -11.95
CA LEU A 32 -5.33 -2.48 -11.43
C LEU A 32 -5.34 -2.69 -9.91
N THR A 33 -6.16 -1.94 -9.19
CA THR A 33 -6.17 -1.93 -7.72
C THR A 33 -7.17 -2.92 -7.11
N ILE A 34 -8.38 -3.05 -7.67
CA ILE A 34 -9.40 -3.96 -7.14
C ILE A 34 -8.97 -5.43 -7.25
N PRO A 35 -8.46 -5.92 -8.40
CA PRO A 35 -8.00 -7.32 -8.48
C PRO A 35 -6.87 -7.62 -7.49
N ALA A 36 -5.93 -6.70 -7.31
CA ALA A 36 -4.85 -6.86 -6.33
C ALA A 36 -5.39 -6.90 -4.89
N MET A 37 -6.35 -6.04 -4.55
CA MET A 37 -7.02 -6.06 -3.25
C MET A 37 -7.73 -7.39 -3.00
N VAL A 38 -8.47 -7.90 -3.99
CA VAL A 38 -9.16 -9.20 -3.91
C VAL A 38 -8.16 -10.34 -3.74
N LEU A 39 -7.05 -10.33 -4.50
CA LEU A 39 -5.99 -11.33 -4.34
C LEU A 39 -5.35 -11.27 -2.96
N GLY A 40 -5.09 -10.08 -2.41
CA GLY A 40 -4.57 -9.94 -1.05
C GLY A 40 -5.53 -10.48 0.02
N MET A 41 -6.83 -10.21 -0.12
CA MET A 41 -7.85 -10.77 0.77
C MET A 41 -7.94 -12.29 0.66
N ALA A 42 -7.96 -12.83 -0.56
CA ALA A 42 -7.99 -14.27 -0.81
C ALA A 42 -6.74 -14.97 -0.25
N TYR A 43 -5.56 -14.37 -0.43
CA TYR A 43 -4.32 -14.87 0.13
C TYR A 43 -4.31 -14.83 1.67
N ALA A 44 -4.90 -13.81 2.28
CA ALA A 44 -5.05 -13.77 3.73
C ALA A 44 -5.97 -14.86 4.26
N VAL A 45 -7.06 -15.20 3.55
CA VAL A 45 -7.91 -16.35 3.87
C VAL A 45 -7.09 -17.65 3.82
N TYR A 46 -6.26 -17.82 2.79
CA TYR A 46 -5.39 -18.99 2.63
C TYR A 46 -4.35 -19.12 3.76
N MET A 47 -3.74 -18.01 4.18
CA MET A 47 -2.71 -18.00 5.24
C MET A 47 -3.29 -18.18 6.65
N GLY A 48 -4.58 -17.92 6.84
CA GLY A 48 -5.30 -18.20 8.09
C GLY A 48 -5.70 -16.96 8.91
N ARG A 49 -6.21 -17.22 10.12
CA ARG A 49 -6.98 -16.26 10.93
C ARG A 49 -6.24 -14.97 11.25
N GLU A 50 -4.96 -15.04 11.61
CA GLU A 50 -4.18 -13.85 11.99
C GLU A 50 -4.08 -12.85 10.84
N ARG A 51 -3.77 -13.36 9.64
CA ARG A 51 -3.63 -12.53 8.44
C ARG A 51 -4.96 -11.95 7.99
N LEU A 52 -6.03 -12.73 8.15
CA LEU A 52 -7.40 -12.27 7.89
C LEU A 52 -7.81 -11.14 8.83
N ILE A 53 -7.49 -11.23 10.13
CA ILE A 53 -7.74 -10.15 11.10
C ILE A 53 -6.97 -8.89 10.71
N LEU A 54 -5.70 -9.02 10.32
CA LEU A 54 -4.90 -7.88 9.85
C LEU A 54 -5.52 -7.20 8.64
N VAL A 55 -5.93 -7.96 7.64
CA VAL A 55 -6.61 -7.44 6.44
C VAL A 55 -7.94 -6.78 6.78
N ALA A 56 -8.74 -7.38 7.66
CA ALA A 56 -10.01 -6.81 8.10
C ALA A 56 -9.81 -5.49 8.86
N ALA A 57 -8.83 -5.44 9.76
CA ALA A 57 -8.45 -4.23 10.48
C ALA A 57 -7.93 -3.14 9.53
N ALA A 58 -7.07 -3.50 8.58
CA ALA A 58 -6.58 -2.58 7.56
C ALA A 58 -7.74 -2.04 6.72
N LEU A 59 -8.64 -2.89 6.24
CA LEU A 59 -9.80 -2.49 5.45
C LEU A 59 -10.70 -1.53 6.24
N ALA A 60 -11.04 -1.86 7.49
CA ALA A 60 -11.88 -1.01 8.33
C ALA A 60 -11.20 0.35 8.62
N GLY A 61 -9.95 0.34 9.07
CA GLY A 61 -9.22 1.56 9.44
C GLY A 61 -8.95 2.47 8.24
N LEU A 62 -8.54 1.91 7.11
CA LEU A 62 -8.26 2.68 5.90
C LEU A 62 -9.53 3.19 5.23
N THR A 63 -10.63 2.43 5.27
CA THR A 63 -11.93 2.91 4.79
C THR A 63 -12.44 4.05 5.65
N LEU A 64 -12.25 3.99 6.98
CA LEU A 64 -12.58 5.11 7.86
C LEU A 64 -11.80 6.37 7.47
N LEU A 65 -10.48 6.26 7.24
CA LEU A 65 -9.65 7.38 6.79
C LEU A 65 -10.08 7.92 5.42
N TYR A 66 -10.53 7.06 4.51
CA TYR A 66 -11.10 7.46 3.22
C TYR A 66 -12.41 8.24 3.40
N VAL A 67 -13.33 7.76 4.24
CA VAL A 67 -14.60 8.44 4.53
C VAL A 67 -14.37 9.81 5.19
N LEU A 68 -13.31 9.93 5.99
CA LEU A 68 -12.87 11.21 6.58
C LEU A 68 -12.15 12.14 5.59
N GLY A 69 -11.97 11.72 4.33
CA GLY A 69 -11.30 12.50 3.29
C GLY A 69 -9.78 12.59 3.43
N SER A 70 -9.17 11.74 4.28
CA SER A 70 -7.72 11.77 4.54
C SER A 70 -6.90 10.90 3.59
N LEU A 71 -7.51 9.94 2.91
CA LEU A 71 -6.85 9.02 1.97
C LEU A 71 -7.66 8.91 0.69
N GLY A 72 -7.00 8.59 -0.42
CA GLY A 72 -7.65 8.31 -1.69
C GLY A 72 -8.22 6.88 -1.74
N GLY A 73 -9.23 6.66 -2.60
CA GLY A 73 -9.83 5.33 -2.77
C GLY A 73 -8.88 4.31 -3.39
N ALA A 74 -7.87 4.75 -4.15
CA ALA A 74 -6.80 3.90 -4.65
C ALA A 74 -5.87 3.44 -3.53
N ASP A 75 -5.55 4.34 -2.58
CA ASP A 75 -4.67 4.06 -1.45
C ASP A 75 -5.22 2.94 -0.57
N VAL A 76 -6.52 2.99 -0.25
CA VAL A 76 -7.20 1.94 0.54
C VAL A 76 -7.01 0.58 -0.13
N LYS A 77 -7.27 0.49 -1.44
CA LYS A 77 -7.18 -0.77 -2.18
C LYS A 77 -5.75 -1.31 -2.21
N VAL A 78 -4.78 -0.43 -2.43
CA VAL A 78 -3.35 -0.80 -2.48
C VAL A 78 -2.88 -1.29 -1.11
N LEU A 79 -3.17 -0.54 -0.05
CA LEU A 79 -2.73 -0.88 1.30
C LEU A 79 -3.43 -2.13 1.84
N VAL A 80 -4.70 -2.37 1.52
CA VAL A 80 -5.40 -3.63 1.84
C VAL A 80 -4.80 -4.82 1.08
N ALA A 81 -4.42 -4.64 -0.19
CA ALA A 81 -3.70 -5.66 -0.94
C ALA A 81 -2.36 -6.00 -0.25
N LEU A 82 -1.61 -4.99 0.19
CA LEU A 82 -0.35 -5.17 0.92
C LEU A 82 -0.57 -5.83 2.28
N ALA A 83 -1.63 -5.49 3.03
CA ALA A 83 -1.96 -6.15 4.29
C ALA A 83 -2.08 -7.67 4.12
N GLY A 84 -2.64 -8.11 2.99
CA GLY A 84 -2.76 -9.52 2.65
C GLY A 84 -1.46 -10.11 2.14
N LEU A 85 -0.88 -9.54 1.09
CA LEU A 85 0.27 -10.14 0.38
C LEU A 85 1.58 -9.98 1.14
N TRP A 86 1.76 -8.86 1.85
CA TRP A 86 3.00 -8.53 2.55
C TRP A 86 2.81 -7.46 3.64
N PRO A 87 2.35 -7.86 4.85
CA PRO A 87 2.01 -6.93 5.93
C PRO A 87 3.12 -5.94 6.30
N ALA A 88 4.38 -6.39 6.30
CA ALA A 88 5.53 -5.54 6.60
C ALA A 88 5.69 -4.39 5.59
N ALA A 89 5.45 -4.66 4.30
CA ALA A 89 5.45 -3.63 3.27
C ALA A 89 4.31 -2.63 3.44
N MET A 90 3.12 -3.05 3.89
CA MET A 90 2.02 -2.14 4.21
C MET A 90 2.42 -1.13 5.30
N LEU A 91 3.03 -1.62 6.39
CA LEU A 91 3.47 -0.75 7.49
C LEU A 91 4.55 0.22 7.04
N ALA A 92 5.56 -0.28 6.32
CA ALA A 92 6.62 0.57 5.78
C ALA A 92 6.08 1.61 4.78
N ALA A 93 5.13 1.21 3.93
CA ALA A 93 4.43 2.11 3.01
C ALA A 93 3.69 3.22 3.76
N LEU A 94 2.94 2.90 4.82
CA LEU A 94 2.25 3.88 5.66
C LEU A 94 3.22 4.86 6.35
N LEU A 95 4.35 4.37 6.85
CA LEU A 95 5.37 5.22 7.49
C LEU A 95 6.01 6.19 6.50
N VAL A 96 6.48 5.67 5.35
CA VAL A 96 7.10 6.52 4.32
C VAL A 96 6.10 7.53 3.78
N GLN A 97 4.85 7.12 3.57
CA GLN A 97 3.74 7.99 3.22
C GLN A 97 3.51 9.09 4.25
N GLY A 98 3.46 8.75 5.54
CA GLY A 98 3.25 9.72 6.61
C GLY A 98 4.36 10.76 6.67
N ILE A 99 5.61 10.35 6.50
CA ILE A 99 6.77 11.24 6.42
C ILE A 99 6.66 12.15 5.19
N TRP A 100 6.42 11.57 4.00
CA TRP A 100 6.29 12.32 2.75
C TRP A 100 5.13 13.33 2.83
N GLY A 101 3.97 12.91 3.35
CA GLY A 101 2.80 13.75 3.57
C GLY A 101 3.08 14.91 4.53
N GLY A 102 3.77 14.64 5.64
CA GLY A 102 4.22 15.67 6.58
C GLY A 102 5.16 16.69 5.95
N VAL A 103 6.15 16.23 5.17
CA VAL A 103 7.09 17.12 4.45
C VAL A 103 6.35 18.01 3.44
N VAL A 104 5.41 17.44 2.68
CA VAL A 104 4.63 18.20 1.68
C VAL A 104 3.73 19.22 2.38
N LEU A 105 3.06 18.84 3.46
CA LEU A 105 2.19 19.73 4.24
C LEU A 105 2.96 20.93 4.81
N ILE A 106 4.17 20.69 5.34
CA ILE A 106 5.04 21.77 5.86
C ILE A 106 5.46 22.72 4.75
N LYS A 107 5.75 22.21 3.55
CA LYS A 107 6.27 23.01 2.43
C LYS A 107 5.21 23.75 1.63
N HIS A 108 4.03 23.18 1.45
CA HIS A 108 3.01 23.68 0.52
C HIS A 108 1.68 24.04 1.19
N GLY A 109 1.53 23.77 2.50
CA GLY A 109 0.31 24.07 3.25
C GLY A 109 -0.82 23.08 2.98
N LYS A 110 -2.02 23.41 3.50
CA LYS A 110 -3.22 22.56 3.38
C LYS A 110 -3.74 22.61 1.93
N GLY A 111 -3.92 21.44 1.31
CA GLY A 111 -4.49 21.30 -0.04
C GLY A 111 -3.50 20.95 -1.15
N ALA A 112 -2.24 20.64 -0.82
CA ALA A 112 -1.28 20.15 -1.81
C ALA A 112 -1.73 18.80 -2.39
N GLU A 113 -1.83 18.71 -3.72
CA GLU A 113 -2.06 17.44 -4.40
C GLU A 113 -0.90 16.49 -4.11
N PHE A 114 -1.23 15.36 -3.50
CA PHE A 114 -0.26 14.46 -2.95
C PHE A 114 -0.36 13.09 -3.63
N ARG A 115 0.76 12.64 -4.20
CA ARG A 115 0.87 11.37 -4.92
C ARG A 115 1.48 10.32 -4.00
N ALA A 116 0.62 9.45 -3.48
CA ALA A 116 0.95 8.54 -2.38
C ALA A 116 1.63 7.24 -2.83
N ILE A 117 1.33 6.77 -4.03
CA ILE A 117 1.70 5.44 -4.46
C ILE A 117 3.22 5.29 -4.70
N PRO A 118 3.96 6.32 -5.17
CA PRO A 118 5.42 6.28 -5.16
C PRO A 118 6.01 6.08 -3.76
N ALA A 119 5.44 6.71 -2.73
CA ALA A 119 5.88 6.54 -1.35
C ALA A 119 5.61 5.11 -0.85
N TYR A 120 4.50 4.51 -1.27
CA TYR A 120 4.22 3.09 -0.98
C TYR A 120 5.21 2.14 -1.64
N ALA A 121 5.56 2.37 -2.91
CA ALA A 121 6.58 1.58 -3.61
C ALA A 121 7.95 1.66 -2.91
N LEU A 122 8.35 2.87 -2.48
CA LEU A 122 9.58 3.08 -1.71
C LEU A 122 9.54 2.38 -0.35
N GLY A 123 8.44 2.52 0.40
CA GLY A 123 8.27 1.84 1.69
C GLY A 123 8.31 0.32 1.55
N ALA A 124 7.64 -0.24 0.54
CA ALA A 124 7.68 -1.67 0.25
C ALA A 124 9.10 -2.15 -0.07
N ALA A 125 9.86 -1.41 -0.89
CA ALA A 125 11.25 -1.74 -1.21
C ALA A 125 12.16 -1.68 0.04
N LEU A 126 12.02 -0.64 0.87
CA LEU A 126 12.76 -0.52 2.13
C LEU A 126 12.46 -1.67 3.09
N SER A 127 11.23 -2.19 3.08
CA SER A 127 10.85 -3.32 3.93
C SER A 127 11.61 -4.61 3.60
N ILE A 128 12.13 -4.76 2.37
CA ILE A 128 13.04 -5.89 2.04
C ILE A 128 14.31 -5.77 2.89
N VAL A 129 14.93 -4.60 2.87
CA VAL A 129 16.19 -4.37 3.58
C VAL A 129 16.00 -4.48 5.09
N LEU A 130 14.89 -3.92 5.61
CA LEU A 130 14.63 -3.87 7.05
C LEU A 130 14.17 -5.21 7.66
N PHE A 131 13.43 -6.04 6.90
CA PHE A 131 12.81 -7.24 7.45
C PHE A 131 13.32 -8.56 6.85
N PHE A 132 14.02 -8.53 5.71
CA PHE A 132 14.70 -9.71 5.15
C PHE A 132 16.24 -9.64 5.24
N GLY A 133 16.80 -8.49 5.62
CA GLY A 133 18.24 -8.28 5.77
C GLY A 133 18.81 -8.58 7.17
N GLY A 134 18.03 -9.20 8.06
CA GLY A 134 18.42 -9.57 9.43
C GLY A 134 18.47 -11.07 9.65
#